data_AF-A0A936DG00-F1
#
_entry.id   AF-A0A936DG00-F1
#
_cell.length_a   1.000
_cell.length_b   1.000
_cell.length_c   1.000
_cell.angle_alpha   90.00
_cell.angle_beta   90.00
_cell.angle_gamma   90.00
#
_symmetry.space_group_name_H-M   'P 1'
#
loop_
_entity.id
_entity.type
_entity.pdbx_description
1 polymer ?
#
loop_
_entity_poly.entity_id
_entity_poly.type
_entity_poly.pdbx_seq_one_letter_code
_entity_poly.pdbx_strand_id
1 'polypeptide(L)'
;MAADAPLSFVKVEGLGNDFLVLDARRHGEPALAQLLAGLQHRAPALCDRRRGVGGDGLLVVAPATSEGAHARMIVVNADGSRPQMCGNGLRCVALWLREAGAPDAFVVDTDAGPRPCTVLGRGPRAPVVVDMGIARALGHVTPARGEGRSFARVSMGNPHAVAFTDDPGAPEQLARALGPGLERDAAFPEGTNVEFAHVAADGRVRLWVWERGCGITDACGTGACATIAAAVDEGRLPVQTDVEVDLPGGTLVIRVGPDRRVWMTGPASLVFAGSI
;
A
#
# COMPACT_ATOMS: atom_id res chain seq x y z
N MET A 1 15.68 -14.34 35.08
CA MET A 1 15.43 -14.03 33.66
C MET A 1 13.96 -14.29 33.43
N ALA A 2 13.14 -13.26 33.24
CA ALA A 2 11.73 -13.47 32.92
C ALA A 2 11.68 -14.18 31.57
N ALA A 3 11.00 -15.32 31.49
CA ALA A 3 10.72 -15.97 30.21
C ALA A 3 9.95 -14.97 29.35
N ASP A 4 10.43 -14.68 28.14
CA ASP A 4 9.74 -13.80 27.21
C ASP A 4 8.32 -14.35 27.00
N ALA A 5 7.32 -13.51 27.26
CA ALA A 5 5.93 -13.88 27.01
C ALA A 5 5.76 -14.17 25.50
N PRO A 6 4.98 -15.20 25.14
CA PRO A 6 4.78 -15.56 23.73
C PRO A 6 4.15 -14.40 22.96
N LEU A 7 4.71 -14.10 21.79
CA LEU A 7 4.26 -13.02 20.91
C LEU A 7 3.07 -13.52 20.08
N SER A 8 1.87 -13.09 20.44
CA SER A 8 0.64 -13.43 19.71
C SER A 8 0.50 -12.58 18.44
N PHE A 9 0.01 -13.18 17.35
CA PHE A 9 -0.17 -12.50 16.08
C PHE A 9 -1.38 -13.04 15.29
N VAL A 10 -1.87 -12.23 14.35
CA VAL A 10 -2.79 -12.66 13.29
C VAL A 10 -2.11 -12.45 11.94
N LYS A 11 -2.01 -13.52 11.14
CA LYS A 11 -1.55 -13.46 9.76
C LYS A 11 -2.66 -12.89 8.90
N VAL A 12 -2.33 -11.89 8.09
CA VAL A 12 -3.24 -11.21 7.17
C VAL A 12 -2.63 -11.07 5.79
N GLU A 13 -3.45 -10.91 4.75
CA GLU A 13 -2.98 -10.56 3.41
C GLU A 13 -3.93 -9.62 2.67
N GLY A 14 -3.38 -8.83 1.75
CA GLY A 14 -4.16 -8.05 0.80
C GLY A 14 -3.48 -8.05 -0.57
N LEU A 15 -4.05 -8.79 -1.52
CA LEU A 15 -3.51 -8.99 -2.87
C LEU A 15 -2.12 -9.66 -2.85
N GLY A 16 -1.95 -10.67 -2.00
CA GLY A 16 -0.71 -11.44 -1.89
C GLY A 16 0.34 -10.82 -0.98
N ASN A 17 0.27 -9.51 -0.70
CA ASN A 17 1.13 -8.84 0.27
C ASN A 17 0.67 -9.17 1.70
N ASP A 18 1.48 -9.92 2.44
CA ASP A 18 1.09 -10.61 3.67
C ASP A 18 1.87 -10.16 4.92
N PHE A 19 1.17 -10.00 6.05
CA PHE A 19 1.73 -9.39 7.27
C PHE A 19 1.37 -10.16 8.54
N LEU A 20 2.12 -9.90 9.61
CA LEU A 20 1.75 -10.31 10.97
C LEU A 20 1.20 -9.10 11.73
N VAL A 21 -0.08 -9.12 12.07
CA VAL A 21 -0.73 -8.10 12.91
C VAL A 21 -0.48 -8.39 14.38
N LEU A 22 -0.01 -7.40 15.12
CA LEU A 22 0.22 -7.46 16.56
C LEU A 22 -0.63 -6.42 17.30
N ASP A 23 -1.45 -6.88 18.25
CA ASP A 23 -2.27 -5.98 19.06
C ASP A 23 -1.46 -5.37 20.20
N ALA A 24 -1.09 -4.11 20.04
CA ALA A 24 -0.41 -3.31 21.04
C ALA A 24 -1.30 -2.19 21.61
N ARG A 25 -2.63 -2.19 21.36
CA ARG A 25 -3.55 -1.09 21.73
C ARG A 25 -3.64 -0.80 23.23
N ARG A 26 -3.16 -1.70 24.08
CA ARG A 26 -3.14 -1.57 25.54
C ARG A 26 -1.78 -1.10 26.10
N HIS A 27 -0.78 -0.91 25.25
CA HIS A 27 0.56 -0.48 25.68
C HIS A 27 0.62 1.04 25.82
N GLY A 28 1.25 1.54 26.89
CA GLY A 28 1.66 2.94 26.97
C GLY A 28 2.89 3.24 26.10
N GLU A 29 3.13 4.51 25.78
CA GLU A 29 4.21 4.94 24.87
C GLU A 29 5.61 4.35 25.19
N PRO A 30 6.09 4.32 26.45
CA PRO A 30 7.39 3.72 26.74
C PRO A 30 7.48 2.22 26.41
N ALA A 31 6.41 1.47 26.71
CA ALA A 31 6.34 0.04 26.43
C ALA A 31 6.19 -0.24 24.93
N LEU A 32 5.44 0.60 24.21
CA LEU A 32 5.32 0.53 22.76
C LEU A 32 6.66 0.81 22.07
N ALA A 33 7.40 1.82 22.51
CA ALA A 33 8.72 2.13 21.95
C ALA A 33 9.71 0.97 22.13
N GLN A 34 9.71 0.33 23.31
CA GLN A 34 10.52 -0.85 23.58
C GLN A 34 10.11 -2.04 22.71
N LEU A 35 8.80 -2.30 22.57
CA LEU A 35 8.27 -3.35 21.69
C LEU A 35 8.72 -3.13 20.24
N LEU A 36 8.55 -1.91 19.71
CA LEU A 36 8.93 -1.57 18.35
C LEU A 36 10.42 -1.79 18.10
N ALA A 37 11.28 -1.34 19.01
CA ALA A 37 12.73 -1.55 18.87
C ALA A 37 13.09 -3.04 18.82
N GLY A 38 12.46 -3.86 19.67
CA GLY A 38 12.62 -5.32 19.64
C GLY A 38 12.09 -5.96 18.36
N LEU A 39 10.94 -5.51 17.87
CA LEU A 39 10.34 -6.01 16.63
C LEU A 39 11.17 -5.65 15.40
N GLN A 40 11.70 -4.43 15.30
CA GLN A 40 12.59 -4.04 14.20
C GLN A 40 13.82 -4.94 14.11
N HIS A 41 14.43 -5.28 15.25
CA HIS A 41 15.56 -6.21 15.30
C HIS A 41 15.16 -7.65 14.94
N ARG A 42 13.97 -8.10 15.35
CA ARG A 42 13.49 -9.47 15.14
C ARG A 42 12.80 -9.68 13.79
N ALA A 43 12.37 -8.63 13.10
CA ALA A 43 11.58 -8.71 11.87
C ALA A 43 12.21 -9.62 10.81
N PRO A 44 13.53 -9.59 10.52
CA PRO A 44 14.13 -10.49 9.55
C PRO A 44 13.95 -11.98 9.89
N ALA A 45 14.06 -12.34 11.17
CA ALA A 45 13.88 -13.72 11.61
C ALA A 45 12.41 -14.15 11.61
N LEU A 46 11.50 -13.25 12.01
CA LEU A 46 10.06 -13.54 12.04
C LEU A 46 9.46 -13.65 10.64
N CYS A 47 9.92 -12.81 9.73
CA CYS A 47 9.43 -12.69 8.35
C CYS A 47 10.13 -13.67 7.39
N ASP A 48 11.20 -14.35 7.80
CA ASP A 48 11.82 -15.44 7.02
C ASP A 48 10.76 -16.52 6.74
N ARG A 49 10.44 -16.75 5.46
CA ARG A 49 9.38 -17.69 5.04
C ARG A 49 9.72 -19.16 5.25
N ARG A 50 10.98 -19.50 5.53
CA ARG A 50 11.46 -20.89 5.71
C ARG A 50 11.70 -21.24 7.17
N ARG A 51 12.13 -20.26 7.96
CA ARG A 51 12.59 -20.45 9.35
C ARG A 51 11.79 -19.63 10.37
N GLY A 52 10.99 -18.68 9.90
CA GLY A 52 10.07 -17.89 10.71
C GLY A 52 8.61 -18.23 10.40
N VAL A 53 7.71 -17.31 10.76
CA VAL A 53 6.30 -17.39 10.39
C VAL A 53 6.10 -17.05 8.91
N GLY A 54 6.98 -16.19 8.38
CA GLY A 54 6.91 -15.68 7.01
C GLY A 54 5.98 -14.47 6.89
N GLY A 55 6.37 -13.50 6.07
CA GLY A 55 5.57 -12.31 5.71
C GLY A 55 6.43 -11.20 5.13
N ASP A 56 5.80 -10.20 4.54
CA ASP A 56 6.48 -9.00 4.02
C ASP A 56 6.73 -7.95 5.13
N GLY A 57 6.12 -8.13 6.30
CA GLY A 57 6.38 -7.33 7.48
C GLY A 57 5.43 -7.59 8.64
N LEU A 58 5.52 -6.72 9.64
CA LEU A 58 4.73 -6.68 10.85
C LEU A 58 3.88 -5.40 10.87
N LEU A 59 2.64 -5.52 11.33
CA LEU A 59 1.70 -4.41 11.51
C LEU A 59 1.34 -4.31 12.99
N VAL A 60 1.96 -3.35 13.69
CA VAL A 60 1.69 -3.11 15.10
C VAL A 60 0.52 -2.15 15.22
N VAL A 61 -0.56 -2.60 15.87
CA VAL A 61 -1.75 -1.80 16.10
C VAL A 61 -1.68 -1.23 17.51
N ALA A 62 -1.43 0.07 17.61
CA ALA A 62 -1.14 0.81 18.82
C ALA A 62 -2.34 1.71 19.23
N PRO A 63 -2.32 2.33 20.43
CA PRO A 63 -3.27 3.36 20.77
C PRO A 63 -3.29 4.48 19.72
N ALA A 64 -4.48 5.02 19.44
CA ALA A 64 -4.63 6.19 18.60
C ALA A 64 -3.91 7.40 19.19
N THR A 65 -3.46 8.30 18.31
CA THR A 65 -2.78 9.55 18.66
C THR A 65 -3.63 10.78 18.33
N SER A 66 -4.48 10.68 17.31
CA SER A 66 -5.39 11.75 16.88
C SER A 66 -6.76 11.60 17.54
N GLU A 67 -7.42 12.71 17.84
CA GLU A 67 -8.79 12.71 18.36
C GLU A 67 -9.76 12.03 17.36
N GLY A 68 -10.58 11.11 17.86
CA GLY A 68 -11.56 10.37 17.04
C GLY A 68 -10.99 9.21 16.21
N ALA A 69 -9.67 9.01 16.16
CA ALA A 69 -9.08 7.82 15.55
C ALA A 69 -9.27 6.58 16.45
N HIS A 70 -9.47 5.41 15.83
CA HIS A 70 -9.76 4.18 16.54
C HIS A 70 -8.48 3.44 17.01
N ALA A 71 -7.41 3.54 16.21
CA ALA A 71 -6.10 2.98 16.52
C ALA A 71 -5.03 3.66 15.67
N ARG A 72 -3.76 3.36 15.94
CA ARG A 72 -2.61 3.71 15.10
C ARG A 72 -2.00 2.44 14.51
N MET A 73 -1.77 2.42 13.20
CA MET A 73 -1.01 1.37 12.54
C MET A 73 0.45 1.82 12.38
N ILE A 74 1.37 0.98 12.84
CA ILE A 74 2.81 1.17 12.66
C ILE A 74 3.34 -0.02 11.87
N VAL A 75 4.05 0.27 10.78
CA VAL A 75 4.61 -0.75 9.89
C VAL A 75 6.07 -1.00 10.25
N VAL A 76 6.45 -2.28 10.30
CA VAL A 76 7.85 -2.72 10.33
C VAL A 76 8.04 -3.70 9.19
N ASN A 77 8.85 -3.36 8.20
CA ASN A 77 9.14 -4.24 7.07
C ASN A 77 9.93 -5.48 7.52
N ALA A 78 9.97 -6.50 6.65
CA ALA A 78 10.74 -7.71 6.89
C ALA A 78 12.24 -7.45 7.18
N ASP A 79 12.82 -6.37 6.66
CA ASP A 79 14.21 -5.97 6.93
C ASP A 79 14.40 -5.16 8.23
N GLY A 80 13.30 -4.87 8.95
CA GLY A 80 13.29 -4.04 10.17
C GLY A 80 13.14 -2.53 9.93
N SER A 81 13.09 -2.09 8.67
CA SER A 81 12.84 -0.68 8.33
C SER A 81 11.40 -0.26 8.63
N ARG A 82 11.16 1.04 8.79
CA ARG A 82 9.84 1.62 9.10
C ARG A 82 9.37 2.55 7.98
N PRO A 83 8.53 2.07 7.04
CA PRO A 83 7.89 2.94 6.08
C PRO A 83 6.76 3.71 6.77
N GLN A 84 6.41 4.88 6.22
CA GLN A 84 5.36 5.72 6.79
C GLN A 84 3.95 5.17 6.53
N MET A 85 3.76 4.38 5.48
CA MET A 85 2.45 3.89 5.06
C MET A 85 2.56 2.57 4.29
N CYS A 86 1.56 1.73 4.42
CA CYS A 86 1.36 0.54 3.61
C CYS A 86 -0.14 0.38 3.32
N GLY A 87 -0.56 0.61 2.06
CA GLY A 87 -1.98 0.59 1.70
C GLY A 87 -2.63 -0.79 1.87
N ASN A 88 -1.90 -1.86 1.51
CA ASN A 88 -2.36 -3.24 1.69
C ASN A 88 -2.47 -3.60 3.18
N GLY A 89 -1.44 -3.26 3.96
CA GLY A 89 -1.44 -3.46 5.41
C GLY A 89 -2.57 -2.70 6.11
N LEU A 90 -2.86 -1.47 5.68
CA LEU A 90 -3.95 -0.67 6.24
C LEU A 90 -5.33 -1.31 6.00
N ARG A 91 -5.59 -1.85 4.80
CA ARG A 91 -6.82 -2.62 4.54
C ARG A 91 -6.93 -3.81 5.49
N CYS A 92 -5.83 -4.52 5.71
CA CYS A 92 -5.79 -5.67 6.62
C CYS A 92 -6.04 -5.28 8.08
N VAL A 93 -5.41 -4.20 8.56
CA VAL A 93 -5.61 -3.68 9.92
C VAL A 93 -7.04 -3.19 10.12
N ALA A 94 -7.63 -2.52 9.13
CA ALA A 94 -9.02 -2.09 9.20
C ALA A 94 -9.98 -3.29 9.30
N LEU A 95 -9.78 -4.34 8.49
CA LEU A 95 -10.57 -5.56 8.60
C LEU A 95 -10.39 -6.22 9.98
N TRP A 96 -9.16 -6.34 10.46
CA TRP A 96 -8.86 -6.92 11.77
C TRP A 96 -9.49 -6.13 12.92
N LEU A 97 -9.43 -4.79 12.89
CA LEU A 97 -10.08 -3.93 13.88
C LEU A 97 -11.59 -4.09 13.89
N ARG A 98 -12.20 -4.20 12.71
CA ARG A 98 -13.64 -4.45 12.56
C ARG A 98 -14.05 -5.80 13.16
N GLU A 99 -13.28 -6.86 12.90
CA GLU A 99 -13.50 -8.16 13.54
C GLU A 99 -13.26 -8.11 15.06
N ALA A 100 -12.39 -7.21 15.53
CA ALA A 100 -12.16 -6.93 16.94
C ALA A 100 -13.19 -5.96 17.57
N GLY A 101 -14.27 -5.60 16.86
CA GLY A 101 -15.40 -4.81 17.38
C GLY A 101 -15.41 -3.33 17.01
N ALA A 102 -14.53 -2.86 16.12
CA ALA A 102 -14.63 -1.52 15.55
C ALA A 102 -15.91 -1.39 14.67
N PRO A 103 -16.45 -0.17 14.49
CA PRO A 103 -17.56 0.06 13.57
C PRO A 103 -17.15 -0.21 12.11
N ASP A 104 -18.10 -0.16 11.18
CA ASP A 104 -17.80 -0.42 9.76
C ASP A 104 -17.00 0.72 9.10
N ALA A 105 -17.11 1.96 9.62
CA ALA A 105 -16.34 3.11 9.17
C ALA A 105 -15.64 3.81 10.36
N PHE A 106 -14.34 4.06 10.24
CA PHE A 106 -13.52 4.66 11.27
C PHE A 106 -12.20 5.19 10.70
N VAL A 107 -11.44 5.90 11.53
CA VAL A 107 -10.12 6.43 11.17
C VAL A 107 -9.02 5.61 11.83
N VAL A 108 -7.96 5.31 11.09
CA VAL A 108 -6.72 4.71 11.60
C VAL A 108 -5.59 5.71 11.40
N ASP A 109 -4.87 6.02 12.48
CA ASP A 109 -3.64 6.82 12.39
C ASP A 109 -2.54 6.03 11.69
N THR A 110 -1.76 6.70 10.84
CA THR A 110 -0.53 6.17 10.26
C THR A 110 0.58 7.20 10.42
N ASP A 111 1.83 6.80 10.20
CA ASP A 111 2.96 7.75 10.18
C ASP A 111 2.86 8.74 9.00
N ALA A 112 1.98 8.49 8.02
CA ALA A 112 1.60 9.40 6.94
C ALA A 112 0.27 10.16 7.19
N GLY A 113 -0.17 10.23 8.45
CA GLY A 113 -1.40 10.90 8.89
C GLY A 113 -2.63 9.97 9.02
N PRO A 114 -3.73 10.48 9.56
CA PRO A 114 -4.98 9.72 9.75
C PRO A 114 -5.62 9.32 8.42
N ARG A 115 -6.14 8.08 8.37
CA ARG A 115 -6.78 7.50 7.19
C ARG A 115 -8.17 6.97 7.50
N PRO A 116 -9.22 7.62 6.96
CA PRO A 116 -10.57 7.05 6.93
C PRO A 116 -10.58 5.70 6.20
N CYS A 117 -11.19 4.71 6.82
CA CYS A 117 -11.38 3.37 6.31
C CYS A 117 -12.86 2.98 6.39
N THR A 118 -13.32 2.16 5.46
CA THR A 118 -14.66 1.57 5.49
C THR A 118 -14.59 0.10 5.08
N VAL A 119 -15.02 -0.79 5.96
CA VAL A 119 -15.05 -2.25 5.72
C VAL A 119 -16.39 -2.62 5.12
N LEU A 120 -16.37 -3.22 3.93
CA LEU A 120 -17.58 -3.56 3.16
C LEU A 120 -17.96 -5.03 3.37
N GLY A 121 -18.44 -5.37 4.56
CA GLY A 121 -18.90 -6.73 4.85
C GLY A 121 -18.49 -7.23 6.24
N ARG A 122 -18.57 -8.54 6.43
CA ARG A 122 -18.25 -9.22 7.70
C ARG A 122 -17.49 -10.51 7.43
N GLY A 123 -16.73 -10.95 8.43
CA GLY A 123 -16.03 -12.23 8.41
C GLY A 123 -14.57 -12.05 8.01
N PRO A 124 -13.83 -13.17 7.86
CA PRO A 124 -12.37 -13.14 7.75
C PRO A 124 -11.88 -12.61 6.40
N ARG A 125 -12.75 -12.27 5.46
CA ARG A 125 -12.39 -11.66 4.17
C ARG A 125 -13.45 -10.65 3.77
N ALA A 126 -13.03 -9.42 3.49
CA ALA A 126 -13.92 -8.37 3.01
C ALA A 126 -13.14 -7.33 2.19
N PRO A 127 -13.79 -6.63 1.25
CA PRO A 127 -13.25 -5.41 0.67
C PRO A 127 -13.15 -4.29 1.72
N VAL A 128 -12.10 -3.48 1.63
CA VAL A 128 -11.91 -2.30 2.46
C VAL A 128 -11.63 -1.10 1.56
N VAL A 129 -12.42 -0.04 1.76
CA VAL A 129 -12.20 1.27 1.19
C VAL A 129 -11.26 2.06 2.09
N VAL A 130 -10.25 2.68 1.50
CA VAL A 130 -9.29 3.56 2.18
C VAL A 130 -9.29 4.90 1.47
N ASP A 131 -9.41 5.98 2.24
CA ASP A 131 -9.14 7.34 1.74
C ASP A 131 -7.63 7.56 1.66
N MET A 132 -7.13 7.59 0.43
CA MET A 132 -5.72 7.71 0.10
C MET A 132 -5.26 9.17 0.08
N GLY A 133 -6.15 10.14 0.33
CA GLY A 133 -5.87 11.56 0.31
C GLY A 133 -5.87 12.13 -1.11
N ILE A 134 -5.28 13.32 -1.27
CA ILE A 134 -5.31 14.06 -2.53
C ILE A 134 -4.09 13.71 -3.38
N ALA A 135 -4.33 13.26 -4.61
CA ALA A 135 -3.28 13.08 -5.61
C ALA A 135 -2.77 14.44 -6.09
N ARG A 136 -1.45 14.67 -6.03
CA ARG A 136 -0.83 15.91 -6.49
C ARG A 136 -0.14 15.70 -7.83
N ALA A 137 -0.62 16.34 -8.90
CA ALA A 137 0.14 16.38 -10.16
C ALA A 137 1.38 17.28 -10.00
N LEU A 138 2.49 16.80 -10.53
CA LEU A 138 3.78 17.48 -10.54
C LEU A 138 4.24 17.77 -11.98
N GLY A 139 3.31 17.71 -12.94
CA GLY A 139 3.56 17.89 -14.37
C GLY A 139 4.14 16.65 -15.05
N HIS A 140 4.63 16.81 -16.27
CA HIS A 140 5.24 15.73 -17.06
C HIS A 140 6.75 15.85 -17.15
N VAL A 141 7.40 14.73 -17.42
CA VAL A 141 8.84 14.67 -17.76
C VAL A 141 9.11 13.60 -18.80
N THR A 142 10.08 13.83 -19.67
CA THR A 142 10.59 12.84 -20.62
C THR A 142 12.02 12.47 -20.18
N PRO A 143 12.19 11.44 -19.34
CA PRO A 143 13.50 11.04 -18.84
C PRO A 143 14.35 10.44 -19.95
N ALA A 144 15.67 10.62 -19.87
CA ALA A 144 16.60 10.13 -20.90
C ALA A 144 16.54 8.59 -21.04
N ARG A 145 16.32 7.88 -19.92
CA ARG A 145 16.16 6.42 -19.88
C ARG A 145 14.74 5.95 -20.19
N GLY A 146 13.81 6.86 -20.50
CA GLY A 146 12.41 6.54 -20.81
C GLY A 146 12.14 6.21 -22.28
N GLU A 147 13.18 6.12 -23.12
CA GLU A 147 13.08 5.88 -24.56
C GLU A 147 12.11 6.86 -25.26
N GLY A 148 12.16 8.14 -24.88
CA GLY A 148 11.31 9.19 -25.45
C GLY A 148 9.87 9.22 -24.93
N ARG A 149 9.47 8.33 -24.01
CA ARG A 149 8.14 8.35 -23.39
C ARG A 149 7.99 9.55 -22.44
N SER A 150 6.83 10.17 -22.48
CA SER A 150 6.41 11.15 -21.47
C SER A 150 5.83 10.42 -20.27
N PHE A 151 6.22 10.85 -19.07
CA PHE A 151 5.74 10.33 -17.80
C PHE A 151 4.98 11.43 -17.06
N ALA A 152 3.75 11.14 -16.63
CA ALA A 152 3.03 11.95 -15.67
C ALA A 152 3.65 11.76 -14.29
N ARG A 153 4.03 12.85 -13.63
CA ARG A 153 4.52 12.82 -12.25
C ARG A 153 3.37 13.08 -11.30
N VAL A 154 3.14 12.15 -10.39
CA VAL A 154 2.09 12.25 -9.38
C VAL A 154 2.68 11.94 -8.01
N SER A 155 2.19 12.64 -6.99
CA SER A 155 2.49 12.28 -5.60
C SER A 155 1.23 11.88 -4.85
N MET A 156 1.31 10.74 -4.17
CA MET A 156 0.34 10.26 -3.17
C MET A 156 0.89 10.38 -1.74
N GLY A 157 1.92 11.22 -1.56
CA GLY A 157 2.82 11.25 -0.38
C GLY A 157 4.20 10.68 -0.69
N ASN A 158 4.30 9.80 -1.69
CA ASN A 158 5.52 9.30 -2.32
C ASN A 158 5.50 9.59 -3.84
N PRO A 159 6.67 9.65 -4.51
CA PRO A 159 6.76 9.97 -5.95
C PRO A 159 6.37 8.80 -6.85
N HIS A 160 5.62 9.10 -7.91
CA HIS A 160 5.17 8.19 -8.96
C HIS A 160 5.42 8.79 -10.35
N ALA A 161 5.82 7.95 -11.30
CA ALA A 161 6.08 8.29 -12.68
C ALA A 161 5.31 7.34 -13.58
N VAL A 162 4.19 7.82 -14.12
CA VAL A 162 3.21 7.01 -14.85
C VAL A 162 3.38 7.22 -16.35
N ALA A 163 3.55 6.14 -17.10
CA ALA A 163 3.48 6.14 -18.56
C ALA A 163 2.36 5.22 -19.06
N PHE A 164 1.61 5.71 -20.04
CA PHE A 164 0.56 4.94 -20.69
C PHE A 164 1.06 4.29 -21.98
N THR A 165 0.52 3.11 -22.29
CA THR A 165 0.77 2.38 -23.53
C THR A 165 -0.53 1.90 -24.16
N ASP A 166 -0.61 1.94 -25.48
CA ASP A 166 -1.76 1.45 -26.24
C ASP A 166 -1.71 -0.08 -26.44
N ASP A 167 -0.57 -0.73 -26.15
CA ASP A 167 -0.42 -2.18 -26.21
C ASP A 167 -0.78 -2.83 -24.86
N PRO A 168 -1.86 -3.63 -24.76
CA PRO A 168 -2.26 -4.29 -23.52
C PRO A 168 -1.25 -5.31 -22.98
N GLY A 169 -0.35 -5.82 -23.82
CA GLY A 169 0.70 -6.77 -23.44
C GLY A 169 1.99 -6.12 -22.95
N ALA A 170 2.19 -4.83 -23.23
CA ALA A 170 3.44 -4.14 -22.96
C ALA A 170 3.74 -3.77 -21.48
N PRO A 171 2.77 -3.53 -20.57
CA PRO A 171 3.06 -3.01 -19.24
C PRO A 171 4.14 -3.77 -18.46
N GLU A 172 4.08 -5.10 -18.44
CA GLU A 172 5.07 -5.94 -17.74
C GLU A 172 6.47 -5.79 -18.34
N GLN A 173 6.58 -5.93 -19.66
CA GLN A 173 7.86 -5.88 -20.34
C GLN A 173 8.53 -4.51 -20.15
N LEU A 174 7.76 -3.43 -20.24
CA LEU A 174 8.24 -2.08 -20.02
C LEU A 174 8.70 -1.85 -18.58
N ALA A 175 7.92 -2.29 -17.59
CA ALA A 175 8.29 -2.19 -16.19
C ALA A 175 9.61 -2.91 -15.89
N ARG A 176 9.79 -4.13 -16.42
CA ARG A 176 11.03 -4.91 -16.25
C ARG A 176 12.22 -4.30 -16.98
N ALA A 177 12.01 -3.79 -18.20
CA ALA A 177 13.10 -3.27 -19.03
C ALA A 177 13.58 -1.88 -18.58
N LEU A 178 12.64 -0.99 -18.23
CA LEU A 178 12.93 0.43 -18.01
C LEU A 178 12.90 0.83 -16.53
N GLY A 179 12.12 0.12 -15.70
CA GLY A 179 11.95 0.40 -14.27
C GLY A 179 13.26 0.67 -13.51
N PRO A 180 14.28 -0.22 -13.55
CA PRO A 180 15.51 -0.01 -12.79
C PRO A 180 16.29 1.24 -13.20
N GLY A 181 16.26 1.58 -14.49
CA GLY A 181 16.92 2.78 -15.01
C GLY A 181 16.16 4.05 -14.64
N LEU A 182 14.83 4.01 -14.73
CA LEU A 182 13.94 5.13 -14.46
C LEU A 182 13.82 5.45 -12.97
N GLU A 183 13.84 4.44 -12.10
CA GLU A 183 13.83 4.62 -10.64
C GLU A 183 14.91 5.60 -10.17
N ARG A 184 16.08 5.60 -10.85
CA ARG A 184 17.27 6.38 -10.49
C ARG A 184 17.65 7.41 -11.55
N ASP A 185 16.75 7.71 -12.48
CA ASP A 185 17.00 8.70 -13.53
C ASP A 185 17.18 10.10 -12.89
N ALA A 186 18.04 10.93 -13.47
CA ALA A 186 18.30 12.28 -12.97
C ALA A 186 17.04 13.18 -12.97
N ALA A 187 16.03 12.83 -13.75
CA ALA A 187 14.70 13.44 -13.71
C ALA A 187 13.98 13.25 -12.35
N PHE A 188 14.41 12.29 -11.53
CA PHE A 188 13.83 11.93 -10.23
C PHE A 188 14.91 11.91 -9.14
N PRO A 189 15.31 13.07 -8.59
CA PRO A 189 16.45 13.16 -7.66
C PRO A 189 16.31 12.31 -6.38
N GLU A 190 15.09 12.09 -5.90
CA GLU A 190 14.79 11.25 -4.72
C GLU A 190 14.45 9.81 -5.10
N GLY A 191 14.62 9.45 -6.37
CA GLY A 191 14.05 8.29 -7.01
C GLY A 191 12.52 8.32 -7.11
N THR A 192 11.94 7.37 -7.84
CA THR A 192 10.49 7.30 -8.05
C THR A 192 10.01 5.86 -8.19
N ASN A 193 8.76 5.60 -7.82
CA ASN A 193 8.05 4.44 -8.36
C ASN A 193 7.74 4.71 -9.83
N VAL A 194 7.76 3.66 -10.65
CA VAL A 194 7.56 3.78 -12.10
C VAL A 194 6.42 2.85 -12.51
N GLU A 195 5.37 3.44 -13.05
CA GLU A 195 4.16 2.76 -13.45
C GLU A 195 4.04 2.71 -14.98
N PHE A 196 3.73 1.52 -15.50
CA PHE A 196 3.32 1.34 -16.90
C PHE A 196 1.89 0.81 -16.93
N ALA A 197 1.02 1.54 -17.62
CA ALA A 197 -0.41 1.28 -17.62
C ALA A 197 -1.00 1.21 -19.02
N HIS A 198 -1.92 0.27 -19.22
CA HIS A 198 -2.80 0.24 -20.38
C HIS A 198 -4.24 0.50 -19.93
N VAL A 199 -4.89 1.49 -20.54
CA VAL A 199 -6.31 1.79 -20.32
C VAL A 199 -7.12 1.13 -21.43
N ALA A 200 -7.92 0.13 -21.08
CA ALA A 200 -8.79 -0.57 -22.02
C ALA A 200 -10.00 0.28 -22.41
N ALA A 201 -10.67 -0.11 -23.51
CA ALA A 201 -11.83 0.62 -24.04
C ALA A 201 -13.03 0.68 -23.07
N ASP A 202 -13.16 -0.29 -22.17
CA ASP A 202 -14.18 -0.33 -21.12
C ASP A 202 -13.78 0.44 -19.85
N GLY A 203 -12.59 1.05 -19.83
CA GLY A 203 -12.05 1.81 -18.72
C GLY A 203 -11.25 0.99 -17.70
N ARG A 204 -11.19 -0.35 -17.83
CA ARG A 204 -10.30 -1.16 -16.97
C ARG A 204 -8.84 -0.80 -17.23
N VAL A 205 -8.01 -0.85 -16.20
CA VAL A 205 -6.60 -0.53 -16.30
C VAL A 205 -5.75 -1.73 -15.94
N ARG A 206 -4.84 -2.13 -16.84
CA ARG A 206 -3.79 -3.09 -16.52
C ARG A 206 -2.54 -2.34 -16.12
N LEU A 207 -1.99 -2.65 -14.94
CA LEU A 207 -0.90 -1.90 -14.33
C LEU A 207 0.25 -2.81 -13.91
N TRP A 208 1.47 -2.39 -14.22
CA TRP A 208 2.70 -2.94 -13.66
C TRP A 208 3.54 -1.83 -13.04
N VAL A 209 4.14 -2.13 -11.90
CA VAL A 209 4.89 -1.15 -11.11
C VAL A 209 6.29 -1.68 -10.83
N TRP A 210 7.28 -0.84 -11.11
CA TRP A 210 8.61 -0.95 -10.53
C TRP A 210 8.68 -0.02 -9.31
N GLU A 211 8.62 -0.59 -8.12
CA GLU A 211 8.64 0.14 -6.87
C GLU A 211 10.08 0.52 -6.46
N ARG A 212 10.23 1.77 -6.02
CA ARG A 212 11.51 2.32 -5.57
C ARG A 212 12.05 1.50 -4.40
N GLY A 213 13.25 0.96 -4.58
CA GLY A 213 13.93 0.11 -3.59
C GLY A 213 13.42 -1.34 -3.50
N CYS A 214 12.37 -1.71 -4.23
CA CYS A 214 11.78 -3.06 -4.18
C CYS A 214 11.86 -3.80 -5.53
N GLY A 215 11.77 -3.07 -6.65
CA GLY A 215 11.67 -3.67 -7.99
C GLY A 215 10.23 -3.99 -8.35
N ILE A 216 10.01 -5.05 -9.13
CA ILE A 216 8.66 -5.50 -9.50
C ILE A 216 7.92 -6.02 -8.27
N THR A 217 6.74 -5.48 -8.01
CA THR A 217 5.84 -5.93 -6.93
C THR A 217 4.49 -6.40 -7.46
N ASP A 218 3.85 -7.29 -6.69
CA ASP A 218 2.55 -7.85 -7.07
C ASP A 218 1.42 -6.82 -6.91
N ALA A 219 1.54 -5.87 -5.98
CA ALA A 219 0.55 -4.82 -5.82
C ALA A 219 1.12 -3.56 -5.15
N CYS A 220 0.95 -2.40 -5.80
CA CYS A 220 1.27 -1.08 -5.25
C CYS A 220 -0.01 -0.22 -5.15
N GLY A 221 -0.53 -0.03 -3.93
CA GLY A 221 -1.76 0.75 -3.73
C GLY A 221 -1.62 2.23 -4.11
N THR A 222 -0.52 2.88 -3.74
CA THR A 222 -0.29 4.28 -4.13
C THR A 222 0.01 4.42 -5.62
N GLY A 223 0.69 3.44 -6.23
CA GLY A 223 0.93 3.40 -7.68
C GLY A 223 -0.36 3.27 -8.49
N ALA A 224 -1.30 2.42 -8.05
CA ALA A 224 -2.63 2.34 -8.64
C ALA A 224 -3.40 3.67 -8.51
N CYS A 225 -3.36 4.30 -7.32
CA CYS A 225 -3.98 5.62 -7.10
C CYS A 225 -3.39 6.70 -8.01
N ALA A 226 -2.05 6.78 -8.10
CA ALA A 226 -1.34 7.72 -8.93
C ALA A 226 -1.65 7.52 -10.42
N THR A 227 -1.71 6.27 -10.87
CA THR A 227 -2.03 5.90 -12.25
C THR A 227 -3.42 6.38 -12.65
N ILE A 228 -4.44 6.13 -11.83
CA ILE A 228 -5.81 6.55 -12.16
C ILE A 228 -5.96 8.07 -12.05
N ALA A 229 -5.30 8.73 -11.10
CA ALA A 229 -5.24 10.19 -11.07
C ALA A 229 -4.62 10.78 -12.34
N ALA A 230 -3.51 10.20 -12.84
CA ALA A 230 -2.89 10.62 -14.09
C ALA A 230 -3.80 10.35 -15.31
N ALA A 231 -4.49 9.21 -15.35
CA ALA A 231 -5.41 8.87 -16.43
C ALA A 231 -6.60 9.83 -16.51
N VAL A 232 -7.11 10.28 -15.35
CA VAL A 232 -8.15 11.32 -15.28
C VAL A 232 -7.62 12.67 -15.75
N ASP A 233 -6.43 13.09 -15.30
CA ASP A 233 -5.79 14.34 -15.72
C ASP A 233 -5.51 14.38 -17.24
N GLU A 234 -5.17 13.24 -17.85
CA GLU A 234 -4.95 13.09 -19.29
C GLU A 234 -6.24 12.89 -20.11
N GLY A 235 -7.41 12.89 -19.47
CA GLY A 235 -8.71 12.68 -20.14
C GLY A 235 -8.93 11.27 -20.68
N ARG A 236 -8.17 10.28 -20.20
CA ARG A 236 -8.30 8.85 -20.56
C ARG A 236 -9.43 8.16 -19.79
N LEU A 237 -9.73 8.66 -18.59
CA LEU A 237 -10.79 8.13 -17.73
C LEU A 237 -11.64 9.27 -17.16
N PRO A 238 -12.94 9.04 -16.95
CA PRO A 238 -13.82 10.02 -16.30
C PRO A 238 -13.51 10.14 -14.80
N VAL A 239 -13.62 11.35 -14.28
CA VAL A 239 -13.64 11.60 -12.83
C VAL A 239 -14.87 10.95 -12.18
N GLN A 240 -14.82 10.67 -10.88
CA GLN A 240 -15.94 10.10 -10.10
C GLN A 240 -16.44 8.72 -10.55
N THR A 241 -15.61 7.97 -11.28
CA THR A 241 -15.94 6.61 -11.71
C THR A 241 -15.09 5.59 -10.93
N ASP A 242 -15.70 4.46 -10.58
CA ASP A 242 -14.96 3.30 -10.05
C ASP A 242 -14.22 2.62 -11.19
N VAL A 243 -12.90 2.60 -11.09
CA VAL A 243 -12.01 2.02 -12.09
C VAL A 243 -11.37 0.77 -11.51
N GLU A 244 -11.59 -0.37 -12.17
CA GLU A 244 -10.87 -1.60 -11.87
C GLU A 244 -9.44 -1.54 -12.42
N VAL A 245 -8.48 -1.76 -11.53
CA VAL A 245 -7.05 -1.78 -11.81
C VAL A 245 -6.52 -3.17 -11.55
N ASP A 246 -6.13 -3.87 -12.61
CA ASP A 246 -5.58 -5.21 -12.56
C ASP A 246 -4.05 -5.12 -12.38
N LEU A 247 -3.58 -5.53 -11.20
CA LEU A 247 -2.17 -5.70 -10.84
C LEU A 247 -1.82 -7.21 -10.80
N PRO A 248 -0.53 -7.60 -10.78
CA PRO A 248 -0.16 -9.02 -10.74
C PRO A 248 -0.78 -9.80 -9.57
N GLY A 249 -0.90 -9.18 -8.39
CA GLY A 249 -1.48 -9.74 -7.18
C GLY A 249 -3.02 -9.73 -7.14
N GLY A 250 -3.66 -9.11 -8.13
CA GLY A 250 -5.11 -9.02 -8.28
C GLY A 250 -5.62 -7.60 -8.45
N THR A 251 -6.93 -7.42 -8.26
CA THR A 251 -7.62 -6.19 -8.67
C THR A 251 -7.87 -5.24 -7.50
N LEU A 252 -7.60 -3.95 -7.72
CA LEU A 252 -8.07 -2.84 -6.90
C LEU A 252 -9.17 -2.06 -7.63
N VAL A 253 -10.04 -1.39 -6.89
CA VAL A 253 -10.97 -0.40 -7.45
C VAL A 253 -10.56 0.97 -6.96
N ILE A 254 -10.27 1.88 -7.88
CA ILE A 254 -9.84 3.24 -7.58
C ILE A 254 -10.89 4.24 -8.06
N ARG A 255 -11.22 5.22 -7.23
CA ARG A 255 -12.09 6.34 -7.59
C ARG A 255 -11.37 7.65 -7.31
N VAL A 256 -11.42 8.59 -8.27
CA VAL A 256 -10.84 9.94 -8.12
C VAL A 256 -11.94 11.00 -8.02
N GLY A 257 -11.80 11.83 -6.98
CA GLY A 257 -12.55 13.03 -6.63
C GLY A 257 -12.49 14.14 -7.67
N PRO A 258 -13.50 15.02 -7.79
CA PRO A 258 -13.33 16.30 -8.50
C PRO A 258 -12.25 17.18 -7.83
N ASP A 259 -12.03 17.01 -6.53
CA ASP A 259 -10.96 17.62 -5.74
C ASP A 259 -9.65 16.81 -5.76
N ARG A 260 -9.57 15.78 -6.62
CA ARG A 260 -8.47 14.82 -6.71
C ARG A 260 -8.23 13.97 -5.46
N ARG A 261 -9.16 13.93 -4.51
CA ARG A 261 -9.14 12.94 -3.45
C ARG A 261 -9.31 11.54 -4.03
N VAL A 262 -8.53 10.57 -3.57
CA VAL A 262 -8.53 9.23 -4.13
C VAL A 262 -9.01 8.24 -3.08
N TRP A 263 -9.95 7.39 -3.48
CA TRP A 263 -10.38 6.23 -2.69
C TRP A 263 -9.88 4.97 -3.35
N MET A 264 -9.28 4.10 -2.54
CA MET A 264 -8.82 2.78 -2.98
C MET A 264 -9.65 1.73 -2.25
N THR A 265 -10.30 0.85 -3.01
CA THR A 265 -10.97 -0.33 -2.50
C THR A 265 -10.21 -1.57 -2.93
N GLY A 266 -9.97 -2.49 -1.99
CA GLY A 266 -9.32 -3.75 -2.31
C GLY A 266 -9.66 -4.81 -1.28
N PRO A 267 -9.42 -6.09 -1.60
CA PRO A 267 -9.63 -7.17 -0.64
C PRO A 267 -8.61 -7.10 0.51
N ALA A 268 -9.02 -7.60 1.65
CA ALA A 268 -8.18 -7.99 2.77
C ALA A 268 -8.70 -9.32 3.34
N SER A 269 -7.78 -10.14 3.86
CA SER A 269 -8.09 -11.45 4.43
C SER A 269 -7.32 -11.66 5.75
N LEU A 270 -8.01 -12.20 6.75
CA LEU A 270 -7.42 -12.81 7.94
C LEU A 270 -7.16 -14.29 7.64
N VAL A 271 -5.90 -14.72 7.71
CA VAL A 271 -5.47 -16.04 7.23
C VAL A 271 -5.43 -17.06 8.37
N PHE A 272 -4.65 -16.78 9.41
CA PHE A 272 -4.55 -17.61 10.61
C PHE A 272 -4.08 -16.80 11.81
N ALA A 273 -4.19 -17.34 13.01
CA ALA A 273 -3.64 -16.74 14.22
C ALA A 273 -2.66 -17.70 14.90
N GLY A 274 -1.70 -17.17 15.66
CA GLY A 274 -0.70 -17.98 16.35
C GLY A 274 0.07 -17.22 17.41
N SER A 275 1.02 -17.90 18.03
CA SER A 275 1.95 -17.35 19.02
C SER A 275 3.33 -17.95 18.86
N ILE A 276 4.38 -17.15 19.06
CA ILE A 276 5.80 -17.54 18.94
C ILE A 276 6.66 -17.09 20.11
#